data_AF-A0A329MES7-F1
#
_entry.id   AF-A0A329MES7-F1
#
_cell.length_a   1.000
_cell.length_b   1.000
_cell.length_c   1.000
_cell.angle_alpha   90.00
_cell.angle_beta   90.00
_cell.angle_gamma   90.00
#
_symmetry.space_group_name_H-M   'P 1'
#
loop_
_entity.id
_entity.type
_entity.pdbx_description
1 polymer ?
#
loop_
_entity_poly.entity_id
_entity_poly.type
_entity_poly.pdbx_seq_one_letter_code
_entity_poly.pdbx_strand_id
1 'polypeptide(L)'
;MSRFDITQTNRAVERLIETTDNPRHRYLLHAYNRHRYLEMAGRYEEIFAPDMTVEKPVYHFNMLGKSITVEGTEAVKALYREWKGTAQCIFYSDDEKLAVSDDMIVSTSFIYQQTPGQILVAEGLPVDPDATYLVKTAEHMIWPYDRGLLVGEDVWEYDESAREVIQLDPADVLTVEESAKLLDHLIKPLPEHNPFLG
;
A
#
# COMPACT_ATOMS: atom_id res chain seq x y z
N MET A 1 15.86 12.78 -13.26
CA MET A 1 15.14 12.25 -12.08
C MET A 1 13.86 11.67 -12.61
N SER A 2 13.62 10.37 -12.39
CA SER A 2 12.36 9.74 -12.79
C SER A 2 11.21 10.48 -12.08
N ARG A 3 10.02 10.45 -12.67
CA ARG A 3 8.82 11.11 -12.09
C ARG A 3 8.42 10.50 -10.73
N PHE A 4 8.87 9.28 -10.44
CA PHE A 4 8.39 8.47 -9.33
C PHE A 4 9.52 8.15 -8.36
N ASP A 5 9.38 8.60 -7.12
CA ASP A 5 10.31 8.33 -6.02
C ASP A 5 9.56 7.60 -4.92
N ILE A 6 9.93 6.34 -4.69
CA ILE A 6 9.27 5.47 -3.72
C ILE A 6 9.38 6.00 -2.28
N THR A 7 10.42 6.80 -1.99
CA THR A 7 10.60 7.43 -0.68
C THR A 7 9.60 8.56 -0.43
N GLN A 8 8.92 9.03 -1.48
CA GLN A 8 7.92 10.09 -1.41
C GLN A 8 6.48 9.56 -1.38
N THR A 9 6.28 8.25 -1.55
CA THR A 9 4.94 7.64 -1.60
C THR A 9 4.10 7.97 -0.36
N ASN A 10 4.66 7.97 0.85
CA ASN A 10 3.87 8.25 2.06
C ASN A 10 3.84 9.73 2.47
N ARG A 11 4.27 10.66 1.62
CA ARG A 11 4.42 12.07 2.00
C ARG A 11 3.12 12.72 2.49
N ALA A 12 1.96 12.29 2.00
CA ALA A 12 0.67 12.75 2.52
C ALA A 12 0.42 12.31 3.98
N VAL A 13 0.80 11.08 4.32
CA VAL A 13 0.72 10.53 5.67
C VAL A 13 1.65 11.30 6.61
N GLU A 14 2.89 11.53 6.19
CA GLU A 14 3.89 12.24 6.99
C GLU A 14 3.45 13.67 7.33
N ARG A 15 2.91 14.41 6.35
CA ARG A 15 2.33 15.75 6.61
C ARG A 15 1.14 15.72 7.56
N LEU A 16 0.30 14.68 7.49
CA LEU A 16 -0.82 14.57 8.42
C LEU A 16 -0.32 14.25 9.84
N ILE A 17 0.71 13.42 9.98
CA ILE A 17 1.35 13.14 11.29
C ILE A 17 1.88 14.44 11.92
N GLU A 18 2.50 15.33 11.15
CA GLU A 18 3.06 16.60 11.66
C GLU A 18 1.99 17.54 12.24
N THR A 19 0.75 17.45 11.75
CA THR A 19 -0.34 18.38 12.10
C THR A 19 -1.43 17.76 12.98
N THR A 20 -1.29 16.47 13.34
CA THR A 20 -2.26 15.76 14.18
C THR A 20 -1.84 15.80 15.65
N ASP A 21 -2.70 16.34 16.51
CA ASP A 21 -2.48 16.39 17.97
C ASP A 21 -3.05 15.17 18.71
N ASN A 22 -4.16 14.60 18.24
CA ASN A 22 -4.83 13.48 18.93
C ASN A 22 -3.89 12.27 18.98
N PRO A 23 -3.50 11.78 20.18
CA PRO A 23 -2.53 10.70 20.31
C PRO A 23 -2.98 9.40 19.65
N ARG A 24 -4.29 9.08 19.66
CA ARG A 24 -4.83 7.89 18.98
C ARG A 24 -4.67 7.99 17.48
N HIS A 25 -5.04 9.14 16.90
CA HIS A 25 -4.90 9.38 15.46
C HIS A 25 -3.44 9.34 15.03
N ARG A 26 -2.53 9.97 15.81
CA ARG A 26 -1.09 9.89 15.56
C ARG A 26 -0.59 8.44 15.55
N TYR A 27 -1.04 7.63 16.51
CA TYR A 27 -0.66 6.21 16.57
C TYR A 27 -1.11 5.45 15.32
N LEU A 28 -2.38 5.60 14.91
CA LEU A 28 -2.90 4.98 13.69
C LEU A 28 -2.13 5.43 12.45
N LEU A 29 -1.82 6.72 12.32
CA LEU A 29 -1.05 7.25 11.20
C LEU A 29 0.38 6.69 11.16
N HIS A 30 1.04 6.51 12.30
CA HIS A 30 2.34 5.85 12.35
C HIS A 30 2.25 4.36 11.96
N ALA A 31 1.20 3.66 12.39
CA ALA A 31 0.95 2.28 11.99
C ALA A 31 0.71 2.16 10.47
N TYR A 32 -0.15 3.01 9.92
CA TYR A 32 -0.41 3.08 8.48
C TYR A 32 0.85 3.43 7.66
N ASN A 33 1.62 4.42 8.11
CA ASN A 33 2.88 4.80 7.46
C ASN A 33 3.88 3.65 7.45
N ARG A 34 4.05 2.98 8.60
CA ARG A 34 4.93 1.81 8.74
C ARG A 34 4.46 0.66 7.85
N HIS A 35 3.16 0.38 7.83
CA HIS A 35 2.55 -0.67 7.00
C HIS A 35 2.92 -0.50 5.52
N ARG A 36 2.63 0.67 4.94
CA ARG A 36 2.91 0.94 3.53
C ARG A 36 4.40 0.83 3.20
N TYR A 37 5.28 1.32 4.08
CA TYR A 37 6.72 1.15 3.86
C TYR A 37 7.17 -0.31 3.95
N LEU A 38 6.63 -1.10 4.88
CA LEU A 38 6.92 -2.53 4.99
C LEU A 38 6.45 -3.30 3.76
N GLU A 39 5.26 -3.00 3.26
CA GLU A 39 4.71 -3.57 2.04
C GLU A 39 5.62 -3.28 0.84
N MET A 40 5.92 -1.99 0.60
CA MET A 40 6.77 -1.56 -0.51
C MET A 40 8.19 -2.12 -0.44
N ALA A 41 8.72 -2.32 0.77
CA ALA A 41 10.01 -2.96 1.00
C ALA A 41 9.98 -4.50 0.89
N GLY A 42 8.83 -5.11 0.61
CA GLY A 42 8.66 -6.57 0.58
C GLY A 42 8.86 -7.23 1.95
N ARG A 43 8.75 -6.47 3.05
CA ARG A 43 8.86 -6.91 4.45
C ARG A 43 7.47 -7.13 5.07
N TYR A 44 6.54 -7.64 4.25
CA TYR A 44 5.13 -7.78 4.62
C TYR A 44 4.92 -8.69 5.83
N GLU A 45 5.84 -9.61 6.15
CA GLU A 45 5.71 -10.44 7.34
C GLU A 45 5.63 -9.63 8.64
N GLU A 46 6.29 -8.46 8.69
CA GLU A 46 6.26 -7.55 9.85
C GLU A 46 4.93 -6.82 10.02
N ILE A 47 4.10 -6.73 8.97
CA ILE A 47 2.75 -6.17 9.04
C ILE A 47 1.86 -7.01 9.97
N PHE A 48 2.15 -8.32 10.06
CA PHE A 48 1.41 -9.26 10.89
C PHE A 48 2.00 -9.39 12.30
N ALA A 49 2.84 -8.46 12.72
CA ALA A 49 3.25 -8.37 14.11
C ALA A 49 2.00 -8.18 15.02
N PRO A 50 1.97 -8.75 16.23
CA PRO A 50 0.78 -8.71 17.11
C PRO A 50 0.32 -7.30 17.50
N ASP A 51 1.18 -6.30 17.34
CA ASP A 51 0.92 -4.88 17.60
C ASP A 51 0.53 -4.07 16.34
N MET A 52 0.45 -4.72 15.17
CA MET A 52 0.15 -4.08 13.88
C MET A 52 -1.21 -4.50 13.32
N THR A 53 -1.52 -5.81 13.30
CA THR A 53 -2.71 -6.36 12.61
C THR A 53 -3.44 -7.36 13.50
N VAL A 54 -4.76 -7.42 13.40
CA VAL A 54 -5.58 -8.42 14.10
C VAL A 54 -5.26 -9.85 13.63
N GLU A 55 -5.68 -10.86 14.40
CA GLU A 55 -5.40 -12.27 14.07
C GLU A 55 -6.05 -12.74 12.74
N LYS A 56 -7.22 -12.18 12.42
CA LYS A 56 -8.03 -12.55 11.24
C LYS A 56 -8.40 -11.31 10.43
N PRO A 57 -7.44 -10.74 9.68
CA PRO A 57 -7.72 -9.58 8.86
C PRO A 57 -8.60 -9.96 7.66
N VAL A 58 -9.40 -9.00 7.17
CA VAL A 58 -10.24 -9.20 5.99
C VAL A 58 -10.02 -8.07 5.00
N TYR A 59 -9.61 -8.40 3.79
CA TYR A 59 -9.29 -7.44 2.74
C TYR A 59 -10.29 -7.56 1.60
N HIS A 60 -10.76 -6.44 1.07
CA HIS A 60 -11.66 -6.34 -0.06
C HIS A 60 -11.03 -5.47 -1.14
N PHE A 61 -10.83 -6.04 -2.33
CA PHE A 61 -10.36 -5.29 -3.49
C PHE A 61 -11.43 -5.28 -4.56
N ASN A 62 -11.89 -4.09 -4.94
CA ASN A 62 -12.74 -3.83 -6.08
C ASN A 62 -11.94 -3.03 -7.10
N MET A 63 -11.07 -3.74 -7.82
CA MET A 63 -10.02 -3.17 -8.66
C MET A 63 -10.02 -3.82 -10.04
N LEU A 64 -9.75 -3.05 -11.09
CA LEU A 64 -9.58 -3.58 -12.44
C LEU A 64 -10.79 -4.38 -12.95
N GLY A 65 -12.00 -3.96 -12.58
CA GLY A 65 -13.25 -4.64 -12.91
C GLY A 65 -13.46 -5.99 -12.21
N LYS A 66 -12.65 -6.30 -11.19
CA LYS A 66 -12.72 -7.53 -10.39
C LYS A 66 -13.00 -7.20 -8.92
N SER A 67 -13.72 -8.11 -8.27
CA SER A 67 -13.96 -8.10 -6.83
C SER A 67 -13.35 -9.34 -6.20
N ILE A 68 -12.52 -9.16 -5.18
CA ILE A 68 -11.91 -10.24 -4.41
C ILE A 68 -12.00 -9.93 -2.91
N THR A 69 -12.33 -10.95 -2.12
CA THR A 69 -12.21 -10.93 -0.66
C THR A 69 -11.10 -11.89 -0.26
N VAL A 70 -10.19 -11.43 0.59
CA VAL A 70 -9.10 -12.22 1.16
C VAL A 70 -9.23 -12.20 2.67
N GLU A 71 -9.53 -13.36 3.26
CA GLU A 71 -9.84 -13.48 4.69
C GLU A 71 -8.81 -14.34 5.42
N GLY A 72 -8.33 -13.81 6.55
CA GLY A 72 -7.44 -14.49 7.47
C GLY A 72 -5.96 -14.32 7.12
N THR A 73 -5.13 -14.40 8.16
CA THR A 73 -3.68 -14.10 8.09
C THR A 73 -2.96 -14.86 6.97
N GLU A 74 -3.23 -16.15 6.79
CA GLU A 74 -2.52 -16.94 5.77
C GLU A 74 -2.89 -16.55 4.34
N ALA A 75 -4.17 -16.25 4.09
CA ALA A 75 -4.61 -15.83 2.76
C ALA A 75 -4.06 -14.43 2.42
N VAL A 76 -4.09 -13.50 3.38
CA VAL A 76 -3.53 -12.15 3.18
C VAL A 76 -2.01 -12.21 3.01
N LYS A 77 -1.29 -13.03 3.79
CA LYS A 77 0.16 -13.26 3.58
C LYS A 77 0.46 -13.88 2.22
N ALA A 78 -0.39 -14.77 1.71
CA ALA A 78 -0.21 -15.34 0.39
C ALA A 78 -0.33 -14.27 -0.71
N LEU A 79 -1.27 -13.34 -0.57
CA LEU A 79 -1.42 -12.18 -1.47
C LEU A 79 -0.16 -11.30 -1.47
N TYR A 80 0.30 -10.89 -0.30
CA TYR A 80 1.52 -10.09 -0.18
C TYR A 80 2.77 -10.81 -0.72
N ARG A 81 2.86 -12.13 -0.52
CA ARG A 81 3.96 -12.94 -1.07
C ARG A 81 3.96 -12.94 -2.60
N GLU A 82 2.78 -13.04 -3.20
CA GLU A 82 2.63 -12.94 -4.66
C GLU A 82 3.10 -11.57 -5.15
N TRP A 83 2.59 -10.48 -4.55
CA TRP A 83 2.99 -9.12 -4.91
C TRP A 83 4.48 -8.85 -4.74
N LYS A 84 5.10 -9.44 -3.70
CA LYS A 84 6.56 -9.41 -3.55
C LYS A 84 7.26 -10.18 -4.67
N GLY A 85 6.76 -11.38 -5.02
CA GLY A 85 7.32 -12.23 -6.06
C GLY A 85 7.25 -11.61 -7.46
N THR A 86 6.24 -10.77 -7.70
CA THR A 86 6.00 -10.08 -8.99
C THR A 86 6.40 -8.61 -8.98
N ALA A 87 7.00 -8.12 -7.89
CA ALA A 87 7.30 -6.71 -7.65
C ALA A 87 6.08 -5.75 -7.68
N GLN A 88 4.85 -6.27 -7.62
CA GLN A 88 3.62 -5.48 -7.48
C GLN A 88 3.44 -4.85 -6.11
N CYS A 89 4.27 -5.20 -5.11
CA CYS A 89 4.35 -4.45 -3.85
C CYS A 89 4.98 -3.06 -4.03
N ILE A 90 5.60 -2.77 -5.18
CA ILE A 90 6.19 -1.47 -5.50
C ILE A 90 5.10 -0.58 -6.13
N PHE A 91 4.70 0.44 -5.39
CA PHE A 91 3.71 1.41 -5.87
C PHE A 91 4.01 2.83 -5.40
N TYR A 92 3.38 3.77 -6.08
CA TYR A 92 3.52 5.21 -5.83
C TYR A 92 2.14 5.83 -5.70
N SER A 93 1.99 6.86 -4.86
CA SER A 93 0.77 7.68 -4.81
C SER A 93 1.01 9.08 -5.36
N ASP A 94 -0.02 9.64 -5.98
CA ASP A 94 -0.09 11.03 -6.44
C ASP A 94 -1.44 11.66 -6.05
N ASP A 95 -1.44 12.97 -5.80
CA ASP A 95 -2.56 13.76 -5.24
C ASP A 95 -3.29 13.10 -4.05
N GLU A 96 -2.56 12.40 -3.18
CA GLU A 96 -3.17 11.68 -2.05
C GLU A 96 -3.73 12.64 -1.01
N LYS A 97 -5.04 12.48 -0.74
CA LYS A 97 -5.78 13.14 0.34
C LYS A 97 -6.16 12.09 1.36
N LEU A 98 -5.80 12.33 2.61
CA LEU A 98 -5.91 11.37 3.71
C LEU A 98 -6.70 12.00 4.86
N ALA A 99 -7.55 11.21 5.50
CA ALA A 99 -8.20 11.55 6.76
C ALA A 99 -8.09 10.38 7.75
N VAL A 100 -8.12 10.71 9.04
CA VAL A 100 -8.05 9.74 10.14
C VAL A 100 -9.19 10.00 11.11
N SER A 101 -9.75 8.93 11.65
CA SER A 101 -10.72 8.94 12.75
C SER A 101 -10.22 8.06 13.90
N ASP A 102 -11.06 7.83 14.91
CA ASP A 102 -10.74 6.92 15.99
C ASP A 102 -10.68 5.44 15.55
N ASP A 103 -11.35 5.11 14.44
CA ASP A 103 -11.59 3.72 14.02
C ASP A 103 -11.09 3.40 12.60
N MET A 104 -10.69 4.40 11.82
CA MET A 104 -10.21 4.16 10.45
C MET A 104 -9.32 5.26 9.91
N ILE A 105 -8.51 4.90 8.92
CA ILE A 105 -7.86 5.82 7.99
C ILE A 105 -8.52 5.67 6.63
N VAL A 106 -8.78 6.80 5.96
CA VAL A 106 -9.32 6.82 4.59
C VAL A 106 -8.47 7.69 3.70
N SER A 107 -8.28 7.28 2.46
CA SER A 107 -7.63 8.10 1.44
C SER A 107 -8.27 8.02 0.07
N THR A 108 -8.03 9.07 -0.71
CA THR A 108 -8.23 9.09 -2.16
C THR A 108 -6.97 9.55 -2.85
N SER A 109 -6.57 8.86 -3.91
CA SER A 109 -5.33 9.13 -4.64
C SER A 109 -5.36 8.53 -6.04
N PHE A 110 -4.42 8.96 -6.89
CA PHE A 110 -3.96 8.12 -7.98
C PHE A 110 -2.85 7.18 -7.46
N ILE A 111 -2.98 5.89 -7.72
CA ILE A 111 -1.96 4.89 -7.43
C ILE A 111 -1.31 4.45 -8.73
N TYR A 112 0.00 4.21 -8.70
CA TYR A 112 0.78 3.69 -9.80
C TYR A 112 1.48 2.41 -9.34
N GLN A 113 0.95 1.25 -9.71
CA GLN A 113 1.50 -0.04 -9.30
C GLN A 113 2.43 -0.60 -10.37
N GLN A 114 3.66 -0.96 -9.98
CA GLN A 114 4.61 -1.61 -10.87
C GLN A 114 4.13 -3.02 -11.20
N THR A 115 3.90 -3.31 -12.48
CA THR A 115 3.33 -4.58 -12.93
C THR A 115 4.13 -5.13 -14.12
N PRO A 116 4.63 -6.37 -14.05
CA PRO A 116 5.25 -7.05 -15.20
C PRO A 116 4.30 -7.19 -16.39
N GLY A 117 4.81 -7.02 -17.60
CA GLY A 117 4.05 -7.17 -18.84
C GLY A 117 3.39 -8.54 -18.98
N GLN A 118 4.06 -9.61 -18.55
CA GLN A 118 3.49 -10.97 -18.56
C GLN A 118 2.18 -11.07 -17.78
N ILE A 119 2.04 -10.36 -16.67
CA ILE A 119 0.80 -10.34 -15.87
C ILE A 119 -0.30 -9.62 -16.64
N LEU A 120 0.01 -8.46 -17.24
CA LEU A 120 -0.95 -7.70 -18.04
C LEU A 120 -1.40 -8.46 -19.29
N VAL A 121 -0.50 -9.20 -19.94
CA VAL A 121 -0.84 -10.09 -21.07
C VAL A 121 -1.77 -11.23 -20.61
N ALA A 122 -1.54 -11.81 -19.44
CA ALA A 122 -2.43 -12.83 -18.88
C ALA A 122 -3.84 -12.26 -18.58
N GLU A 123 -3.93 -10.96 -18.30
CA GLU A 123 -5.18 -10.21 -18.16
C GLU A 123 -5.78 -9.74 -19.50
N GLY A 124 -5.17 -10.12 -20.63
CA GLY A 124 -5.67 -9.85 -21.98
C GLY A 124 -5.28 -8.49 -22.55
N LEU A 125 -4.36 -7.75 -21.91
CA LEU A 125 -3.88 -6.47 -22.44
C LEU A 125 -2.86 -6.67 -23.58
N PRO A 126 -2.92 -5.86 -24.65
CA PRO A 126 -2.02 -5.97 -25.80
C PRO A 126 -0.69 -5.22 -25.56
N VAL A 127 0.07 -5.65 -24.54
CA VAL A 127 1.34 -5.04 -24.14
C VAL A 127 2.53 -5.98 -24.39
N ASP A 128 3.75 -5.44 -24.39
CA ASP A 128 4.98 -6.25 -24.45
C ASP A 128 5.13 -7.07 -23.17
N PRO A 129 5.17 -8.43 -23.23
CA PRO A 129 5.32 -9.27 -22.05
C PRO A 129 6.68 -9.09 -21.34
N ASP A 130 7.73 -8.68 -22.06
CA ASP A 130 9.09 -8.58 -21.50
C ASP A 130 9.38 -7.21 -20.86
N ALA A 131 8.44 -6.26 -20.97
CA ALA A 131 8.53 -4.94 -20.36
C ALA A 131 7.88 -4.90 -18.96
N THR A 132 8.14 -3.83 -18.22
CA THR A 132 7.45 -3.51 -16.95
C THR A 132 6.68 -2.21 -17.11
N TYR A 133 5.52 -2.13 -16.44
CA TYR A 133 4.60 -1.01 -16.55
C TYR A 133 4.27 -0.44 -15.17
N LEU A 134 3.80 0.80 -15.15
CA LEU A 134 2.96 1.32 -14.08
C LEU A 134 1.50 1.23 -14.53
N VAL A 135 0.70 0.52 -13.75
CA VAL A 135 -0.76 0.55 -13.86
C VAL A 135 -1.25 1.68 -12.97
N LYS A 136 -1.76 2.75 -13.58
CA LYS A 136 -2.35 3.89 -12.90
C LYS A 136 -3.84 3.61 -12.64
N THR A 137 -4.30 3.87 -11.43
CA THR A 137 -5.68 3.69 -10.98
C THR A 137 -6.11 4.87 -10.10
N ALA A 138 -7.39 5.23 -10.15
CA ALA A 138 -7.98 6.23 -9.25
C ALA A 138 -8.66 5.49 -8.09
N GLU A 139 -8.12 5.61 -6.89
CA GLU A 139 -8.47 4.73 -5.77
C GLU A 139 -9.08 5.46 -4.57
N HIS A 140 -9.96 4.75 -3.88
CA HIS A 140 -10.34 4.99 -2.50
C HIS A 140 -9.85 3.82 -1.67
N MET A 141 -9.16 4.13 -0.57
CA MET A 141 -8.68 3.13 0.37
C MET A 141 -9.24 3.41 1.76
N ILE A 142 -9.76 2.37 2.41
CA ILE A 142 -10.33 2.42 3.76
C ILE A 142 -9.61 1.37 4.61
N TRP A 143 -9.07 1.82 5.74
CA TRP A 143 -8.22 1.05 6.63
C TRP A 143 -8.87 1.03 8.02
N PRO A 144 -9.76 0.06 8.30
CA PRO A 144 -10.39 -0.08 9.62
C PRO A 144 -9.40 -0.57 10.68
N TYR A 145 -9.56 -0.06 11.91
CA TYR A 145 -8.76 -0.44 13.07
C TYR A 145 -9.64 -0.87 14.25
N ASP A 146 -9.17 -1.83 15.05
CA ASP A 146 -9.72 -2.20 16.35
C ASP A 146 -8.62 -2.07 17.40
N ARG A 147 -8.79 -1.17 18.37
CA ARG A 147 -7.83 -0.90 19.46
C ARG A 147 -6.39 -0.70 18.96
N GLY A 148 -6.24 0.01 17.84
CA GLY A 148 -4.94 0.31 17.24
C GLY A 148 -4.37 -0.77 16.33
N LEU A 149 -5.06 -1.91 16.16
CA LEU A 149 -4.66 -2.99 15.26
C LEU A 149 -5.44 -2.89 13.94
N LEU A 150 -4.74 -3.05 12.82
CA LEU A 150 -5.36 -3.09 11.50
C LEU A 150 -6.31 -4.28 11.39
N VAL A 151 -7.56 -4.03 11.01
CA VAL A 151 -8.60 -5.05 10.82
C VAL A 151 -8.61 -5.56 9.39
N GLY A 152 -8.21 -4.74 8.43
CA GLY A 152 -8.40 -5.04 7.03
C GLY A 152 -8.09 -3.87 6.12
N GLU A 153 -8.36 -4.05 4.84
CA GLU A 153 -8.22 -3.04 3.80
C GLU A 153 -9.41 -3.15 2.85
N ASP A 154 -10.11 -2.04 2.60
CA ASP A 154 -11.08 -1.96 1.52
C ASP A 154 -10.54 -0.98 0.46
N VAL A 155 -10.21 -1.51 -0.72
CA VAL A 155 -9.64 -0.73 -1.82
C VAL A 155 -10.58 -0.79 -3.01
N TRP A 156 -10.90 0.40 -3.55
CA TRP A 156 -11.85 0.53 -4.64
C TRP A 156 -11.34 1.49 -5.71
N GLU A 157 -11.32 1.03 -6.96
CA GLU A 157 -11.12 1.87 -8.13
C GLU A 157 -12.45 2.58 -8.47
N TYR A 158 -12.53 3.88 -8.17
CA TYR A 158 -13.78 4.62 -8.31
C TYR A 158 -14.01 5.24 -9.69
N ASP A 159 -12.95 5.35 -10.50
CA ASP A 159 -13.01 5.91 -11.86
C ASP A 159 -12.06 5.14 -12.79
N GLU A 160 -12.61 4.14 -13.49
CA GLU A 160 -11.87 3.35 -14.47
C GLU A 160 -11.43 4.17 -15.70
N SER A 161 -12.07 5.32 -15.98
CA SER A 161 -11.70 6.17 -17.11
C SER A 161 -10.36 6.87 -16.91
N ALA A 162 -9.89 6.95 -15.66
CA ALA A 162 -8.58 7.49 -15.31
C ALA A 162 -7.44 6.47 -15.42
N ARG A 163 -7.76 5.20 -15.75
CA ARG A 163 -6.80 4.10 -15.80
C ARG A 163 -5.83 4.27 -16.97
N GLU A 164 -4.54 4.12 -16.69
CA GLU A 164 -3.48 4.17 -17.71
C GLU A 164 -2.49 3.02 -17.50
N VAL A 165 -1.94 2.49 -18.59
CA VAL A 165 -0.85 1.51 -18.55
C VAL A 165 0.36 2.15 -19.18
N ILE A 166 1.36 2.45 -18.35
CA ILE A 166 2.48 3.30 -18.70
C ILE A 166 3.74 2.44 -18.71
N GLN A 167 4.35 2.21 -19.87
CA GLN A 167 5.61 1.47 -19.94
C GLN A 167 6.72 2.23 -19.21
N LEU A 168 7.46 1.53 -18.34
CA LEU A 168 8.62 2.08 -17.66
C LEU A 168 9.86 1.96 -18.54
N ASP A 169 10.76 2.94 -18.44
CA ASP A 169 12.13 2.75 -18.88
C ASP A 169 12.76 1.64 -18.03
N PRO A 170 13.46 0.66 -18.61
CA PRO A 170 14.14 -0.38 -17.84
C PRO A 170 15.04 0.14 -16.72
N ALA A 171 15.61 1.35 -16.84
CA ALA A 171 16.42 1.99 -15.80
C ALA A 171 15.60 2.54 -14.62
N ASP A 172 14.29 2.72 -14.78
CA ASP A 172 13.36 3.19 -13.76
C ASP A 172 12.61 2.05 -13.06
N VAL A 173 12.79 0.80 -13.50
CA VAL A 173 12.18 -0.38 -12.86
C VAL A 173 12.90 -0.69 -11.57
N LEU A 174 12.18 -0.63 -10.44
CA LEU A 174 12.75 -1.00 -9.15
C LEU A 174 12.62 -2.50 -8.90
N THR A 175 13.69 -3.11 -8.40
CA THR A 175 13.60 -4.41 -7.75
C THR A 175 13.11 -4.25 -6.30
N VAL A 176 12.55 -5.34 -5.74
CA VAL A 176 12.15 -5.36 -4.31
C VAL A 176 13.36 -5.12 -3.39
N GLU A 177 14.55 -5.59 -3.77
CA GLU A 177 15.76 -5.37 -2.97
C GLU A 177 16.18 -3.89 -2.96
N GLU A 178 16.09 -3.21 -4.11
CA GLU A 178 16.35 -1.76 -4.19
C GLU A 178 15.31 -0.96 -3.41
N SER A 179 14.03 -1.28 -3.56
CA SER A 179 12.95 -0.69 -2.78
C SER A 179 13.21 -0.84 -1.28
N ALA A 180 13.55 -2.05 -0.82
CA ALA A 180 13.86 -2.31 0.58
C ALA A 180 15.04 -1.46 1.08
N LYS A 181 16.12 -1.35 0.30
CA LYS A 181 17.29 -0.51 0.66
C LYS A 181 16.92 0.97 0.76
N LEU A 182 16.12 1.49 -0.17
CA LEU A 182 15.69 2.89 -0.18
C LEU A 182 14.80 3.20 1.02
N LEU A 183 13.91 2.28 1.38
CA LEU A 183 12.91 2.49 2.43
C LEU A 183 13.38 2.12 3.84
N ASP A 184 14.48 1.38 4.01
CA ASP A 184 14.90 0.83 5.31
C ASP A 184 14.99 1.90 6.41
N HIS A 185 15.61 3.05 6.09
CA HIS A 185 15.75 4.15 7.03
C HIS A 185 14.44 4.88 7.35
N LEU A 186 13.37 4.68 6.58
CA LEU A 186 12.04 5.28 6.77
C LEU A 186 11.10 4.36 7.56
N ILE A 187 11.39 3.06 7.64
CA ILE A 187 10.62 2.08 8.42
C ILE A 187 10.92 2.27 9.91
N LYS A 188 10.16 3.14 10.58
CA LYS A 188 10.27 3.39 12.02
C LYS A 188 9.44 2.40 12.83
N PRO A 189 9.84 2.04 14.06
CA PRO A 189 8.96 1.31 14.97
C PRO A 189 7.69 2.12 15.27
N LEU A 190 6.65 1.45 15.76
CA LEU A 190 5.48 2.13 16.30
C LEU A 190 5.86 2.99 17.52
N PRO A 191 5.07 4.03 17.85
CA PRO A 191 5.23 4.75 19.10
C PRO A 191 5.21 3.80 20.29
N GLU A 192 6.13 3.97 21.25
CA GLU A 192 6.26 3.09 22.42
C GLU A 192 4.97 3.01 23.25
N HIS A 193 4.22 4.11 23.32
CA HIS A 193 2.94 4.18 24.00
C HIS A 193 1.79 3.97 23.00
N ASN A 194 1.04 2.87 23.18
CA ASN A 194 -0.21 2.62 22.47
C ASN A 194 -1.39 3.22 23.26
N PRO A 195 -2.01 4.32 22.79
CA PRO A 195 -3.09 5.02 23.50
C PRO A 195 -4.45 4.28 23.47
N PHE A 196 -4.51 3.08 22.87
CA PHE A 196 -5.69 2.22 22.86
C PHE A 196 -5.68 1.15 23.95
N LEU A 197 -4.54 0.91 24.62
CA LEU A 197 -4.39 -0.20 25.58
C LEU A 197 -4.61 0.17 27.06
N GLY A 198 -4.80 1.47 27.37
CA GLY A 198 -5.08 1.95 28.73
C GLY A 198 -3.85 2.10 29.61
#